data_AF-A1S3B7-F1
#
_entry.id   AF-A1S3B7-F1
#
_cell.length_a   1.000
_cell.length_b   1.000
_cell.length_c   1.000
_cell.angle_alpha   90.00
_cell.angle_beta   90.00
_cell.angle_gamma   90.00
#
_symmetry.space_group_name_H-M   'P 1'
#
loop_
_entity.id
_entity.type
_entity.pdbx_description
1 polymer ?
#
loop_
_entity_poly.entity_id
_entity_poly.type
_entity_poly.pdbx_seq_one_letter_code
_entity_poly.pdbx_strand_id
1 'polypeptide(L)'
;MDVFLLLLALALSVGWFVYSKYQSDHWHQRNRECRHKKRAVVPHELEIPKDYGVYESLEEVEHQARINGARPQGLHPFHCVSVVAGLNDCNARQAIDGHRFLSGEAPAIPLKGCNAETCHCHYQHFEDRRVPHSDRRARYGLTEELYGHFGEKNKRQLPKGRRITDV
;
A
#
# COMPACT_ATOMS: atom_id res chain seq x y z
N MET A 1 -58.76 -3.09 4.48
CA MET A 1 -57.58 -2.38 3.96
C MET A 1 -56.27 -3.04 4.38
N ASP A 2 -56.28 -3.92 5.39
CA ASP A 2 -55.06 -4.48 5.99
C ASP A 2 -54.39 -5.59 5.17
N VAL A 3 -55.15 -6.37 4.39
CA VAL A 3 -54.59 -7.45 3.56
C VAL A 3 -53.70 -6.90 2.43
N PHE A 4 -54.06 -5.77 1.83
CA PHE A 4 -53.25 -5.12 0.78
C PHE A 4 -51.93 -4.57 1.33
N LEU A 5 -51.95 -4.02 2.54
CA LEU A 5 -50.73 -3.52 3.21
C LEU A 5 -49.80 -4.67 3.59
N LEU A 6 -50.34 -5.80 4.04
CA LEU A 6 -49.55 -7.01 4.33
C LEU A 6 -48.92 -7.60 3.06
N LEU A 7 -49.65 -7.64 1.94
CA LEU A 7 -49.11 -8.10 0.65
C LEU A 7 -48.00 -7.20 0.12
N LEU A 8 -48.14 -5.87 0.25
CA LEU A 8 -47.08 -4.93 -0.12
C LEU A 8 -45.84 -5.05 0.78
N ALA A 9 -46.02 -5.23 2.09
CA ALA A 9 -44.91 -5.44 3.01
C ALA A 9 -44.15 -6.76 2.72
N LEU A 10 -44.87 -7.82 2.37
CA LEU A 10 -44.26 -9.08 1.93
C LEU A 10 -43.51 -8.92 0.60
N ALA A 11 -44.07 -8.20 -0.38
CA ALA A 11 -43.39 -7.95 -1.64
C ALA A 11 -42.11 -7.13 -1.47
N LEU A 12 -42.13 -6.10 -0.62
CA LEU A 12 -40.96 -5.27 -0.33
C LEU A 12 -39.88 -6.03 0.44
N SER A 13 -40.26 -6.86 1.42
CA SER A 13 -39.29 -7.66 2.18
C SER A 13 -38.64 -8.76 1.33
N VAL A 14 -39.42 -9.46 0.50
CA VAL A 14 -38.90 -10.45 -0.46
C VAL A 14 -38.02 -9.76 -1.51
N GLY A 15 -38.45 -8.61 -2.05
CA GLY A 15 -37.67 -7.82 -3.01
C GLY A 15 -36.34 -7.34 -2.43
N TRP A 16 -36.34 -6.82 -1.20
CA TRP A 16 -35.13 -6.41 -0.49
C TRP A 16 -34.19 -7.59 -0.23
N PHE A 17 -34.72 -8.75 0.16
CA PHE A 17 -33.91 -9.94 0.41
C PHE A 17 -33.23 -10.46 -0.87
N VAL A 18 -33.96 -10.48 -1.99
CA VAL A 18 -33.41 -10.86 -3.31
C VAL A 18 -32.35 -9.85 -3.78
N TYR A 19 -32.62 -8.55 -3.64
CA TYR A 19 -31.66 -7.49 -4.01
C TYR A 19 -30.39 -7.54 -3.15
N SER A 20 -30.53 -7.72 -1.83
CA SER A 20 -29.42 -7.86 -0.88
C SER A 20 -28.56 -9.08 -1.21
N LYS A 21 -29.18 -10.22 -1.52
CA LYS A 21 -28.47 -11.44 -1.92
C LYS A 21 -27.75 -11.27 -3.26
N TYR A 22 -28.39 -10.64 -4.25
CA TYR A 22 -27.75 -10.30 -5.53
C TYR A 22 -26.51 -9.40 -5.34
N GLN A 23 -26.62 -8.38 -4.48
CA GLN A 23 -25.50 -7.48 -4.19
C GLN A 23 -24.34 -8.19 -3.47
N SER A 24 -24.65 -9.15 -2.59
CA SER A 24 -23.66 -10.01 -1.92
C SER A 24 -22.93 -10.94 -2.89
N ASP A 25 -23.67 -11.61 -3.78
CA ASP A 25 -23.10 -12.57 -4.74
C ASP A 25 -22.22 -11.87 -5.80
N HIS A 26 -22.65 -10.69 -6.29
CA HIS A 26 -21.87 -9.88 -7.23
C HIS A 26 -20.59 -9.30 -6.60
N TRP A 27 -20.58 -9.06 -5.28
CA TRP A 27 -19.37 -8.69 -4.53
C TRP A 27 -18.37 -9.87 -4.44
N HIS A 28 -18.86 -11.10 -4.23
CA HIS A 28 -17.99 -12.29 -4.16
C HIS A 28 -17.37 -12.66 -5.52
N GLN A 29 -18.07 -12.47 -6.64
CA GLN A 29 -17.53 -12.72 -7.98
C GLN A 29 -16.36 -11.79 -8.32
N ARG A 30 -16.50 -10.48 -8.06
CA ARG A 30 -15.43 -9.48 -8.30
C ARG A 30 -14.15 -9.77 -7.51
N ASN A 31 -14.28 -10.32 -6.30
CA ASN A 31 -13.13 -10.62 -5.44
C ASN A 31 -12.41 -11.93 -5.79
N ARG A 32 -13.05 -12.87 -6.52
CA ARG A 32 -12.40 -14.10 -6.99
C ARG A 32 -11.54 -13.86 -8.24
N GLU A 33 -11.96 -13.00 -9.15
CA GLU A 33 -11.22 -12.66 -10.38
C GLU A 33 -9.86 -12.01 -10.08
N CYS A 34 -9.79 -11.12 -9.07
CA CYS A 34 -8.53 -10.52 -8.61
C CYS A 34 -7.55 -11.55 -8.02
N ARG A 35 -8.05 -12.67 -7.48
CA ARG A 35 -7.23 -13.71 -6.84
C ARG A 35 -6.65 -14.69 -7.86
N HIS A 36 -7.38 -14.99 -8.95
CA HIS A 36 -6.89 -15.83 -10.04
C HIS A 36 -5.86 -15.13 -10.93
N LYS A 37 -6.02 -13.82 -11.22
CA LYS A 37 -5.02 -13.06 -11.99
C LYS A 37 -3.65 -12.97 -11.31
N LYS A 38 -3.58 -13.11 -9.98
CA LYS A 38 -2.30 -13.11 -9.23
C LYS A 38 -1.56 -14.45 -9.23
N ARG A 39 -2.18 -15.55 -9.67
CA ARG A 39 -1.60 -16.91 -9.59
C ARG A 39 -1.14 -17.48 -10.94
N ALA A 40 -1.41 -16.77 -12.05
CA ALA A 40 -1.06 -17.22 -13.40
C ALA A 40 0.32 -16.74 -13.90
N VAL A 41 1.23 -16.41 -12.98
CA VAL A 41 2.65 -16.11 -13.21
C VAL A 41 3.34 -17.03 -12.20
N VAL A 42 3.96 -18.17 -12.52
CA VAL A 42 5.04 -18.50 -13.47
C VAL A 42 5.01 -20.04 -13.69
N PRO A 43 5.48 -20.58 -14.84
CA PRO A 43 6.83 -21.15 -14.82
C PRO A 43 7.61 -20.72 -16.07
N HIS A 44 8.66 -19.93 -15.87
CA HIS A 44 9.71 -19.71 -16.84
C HIS A 44 10.77 -20.76 -16.51
N GLU A 45 10.64 -21.90 -17.16
CA GLU A 45 11.64 -22.95 -17.12
C GLU A 45 12.90 -22.45 -17.83
N LEU A 46 13.97 -22.46 -17.06
CA LEU A 46 15.39 -22.31 -17.38
C LEU A 46 15.77 -22.48 -18.86
N GLU A 47 16.22 -21.39 -19.49
CA GLU A 47 17.50 -21.37 -20.19
C GLU A 47 18.13 -19.99 -19.94
N ILE A 48 19.23 -19.96 -19.18
CA ILE A 48 20.06 -18.76 -19.01
C ILE A 48 21.23 -18.92 -19.98
N PRO A 49 21.26 -18.20 -21.11
CA PRO A 49 22.48 -18.09 -21.89
C PRO A 49 23.47 -17.27 -21.05
N LYS A 50 24.56 -17.93 -20.63
CA LYS A 50 25.73 -17.25 -20.09
C LYS A 50 26.42 -16.53 -21.24
N ASP A 51 25.98 -15.32 -21.55
CA ASP A 51 26.83 -14.39 -22.28
C ASP A 51 26.93 -13.07 -21.52
N TYR A 52 28.17 -12.76 -21.19
CA TYR A 52 28.62 -11.65 -20.40
C TYR A 52 28.59 -10.41 -21.30
N GLY A 53 27.90 -9.37 -20.85
CA GLY A 53 28.15 -8.03 -21.37
C GLY A 53 26.91 -7.27 -21.79
N VAL A 54 26.18 -6.73 -20.81
CA VAL A 54 25.67 -5.36 -20.83
C VAL A 54 25.62 -4.94 -19.37
N TYR A 55 26.27 -3.84 -18.99
CA TYR A 55 26.00 -3.20 -17.70
C TYR A 55 24.59 -2.63 -17.85
N GLU A 56 23.59 -3.43 -17.49
CA GLU A 56 22.18 -3.06 -17.54
C GLU A 56 22.04 -1.75 -16.77
N SER A 57 21.68 -0.69 -17.48
CA SER A 57 21.66 0.63 -16.90
C SER A 57 20.63 0.62 -15.76
N LEU A 58 20.95 1.24 -14.62
CA LEU A 58 20.04 1.30 -13.47
C LEU A 58 18.63 1.80 -13.86
N GLU A 59 18.55 2.57 -14.94
CA GLU A 59 17.32 3.08 -15.55
C GLU A 59 16.41 1.98 -16.13
N GLU A 60 16.97 0.93 -16.72
CA GLU A 60 16.24 -0.20 -17.31
C GLU A 60 15.68 -1.13 -16.22
N VAL A 61 16.46 -1.40 -15.17
CA VAL A 61 16.03 -2.16 -13.99
C VAL A 61 14.87 -1.44 -13.28
N GLU A 62 14.96 -0.11 -13.15
CA GLU A 62 13.86 0.69 -12.60
C GLU A 62 12.60 0.66 -13.47
N HIS A 63 12.75 0.68 -14.80
CA HIS A 63 11.61 0.65 -15.72
C HIS A 63 10.88 -0.70 -15.65
N GLN A 64 11.61 -1.81 -15.60
CA GLN A 64 11.06 -3.16 -15.42
C GLN A 64 10.36 -3.32 -14.06
N ALA A 65 10.93 -2.77 -12.97
CA ALA A 65 10.34 -2.80 -11.63
C ALA A 65 9.06 -1.95 -11.52
N ARG A 66 8.98 -0.83 -12.27
CA ARG A 66 7.76 0.00 -12.38
C ARG A 66 6.64 -0.75 -13.11
N ILE A 67 6.95 -1.48 -14.17
CA ILE A 67 5.98 -2.27 -14.95
C ILE A 67 5.47 -3.46 -14.14
N ASN A 68 6.34 -4.14 -13.40
CA ASN A 68 5.99 -5.34 -12.62
C ASN A 68 5.33 -5.03 -11.27
N GLY A 69 5.18 -3.75 -10.89
CA GLY A 69 4.55 -3.31 -9.64
C GLY A 69 5.29 -3.73 -8.35
N ALA A 70 6.40 -4.46 -8.48
CA ALA A 70 7.27 -4.87 -7.40
C ALA A 70 8.45 -3.89 -7.33
N ARG A 71 8.24 -2.72 -6.74
CA ARG A 71 9.38 -1.90 -6.30
C ARG A 71 10.12 -2.66 -5.20
N PRO A 72 11.46 -2.75 -5.26
CA PRO A 72 12.23 -3.32 -4.16
C PRO A 72 11.96 -2.52 -2.89
N GLN A 73 11.37 -3.19 -1.91
CA GLN A 73 11.04 -2.62 -0.61
C GLN A 73 12.33 -2.20 0.08
N GLY A 74 12.53 -0.89 0.26
CA GLY A 74 13.66 -0.34 1.02
C GLY A 74 14.66 0.54 0.24
N LEU A 75 14.47 0.75 -1.07
CA LEU A 75 15.41 1.59 -1.86
C LEU A 75 15.32 3.09 -1.54
N HIS A 76 14.22 3.53 -0.90
CA HIS A 76 13.93 4.94 -0.66
C HIS A 76 14.15 5.33 0.82
N PRO A 77 14.80 6.47 1.13
CA PRO A 77 15.16 6.85 2.51
C PRO A 77 13.96 7.02 3.46
N PHE A 78 12.77 7.30 2.93
CA PHE A 78 11.56 7.51 3.74
C PHE A 78 10.68 6.26 3.88
N HIS A 79 11.19 5.07 3.55
CA HIS A 79 10.49 3.83 3.85
C HIS A 79 10.39 3.62 5.36
N CYS A 80 9.30 2.99 5.80
CA CYS A 80 9.07 2.71 7.21
C CYS A 80 9.09 1.21 7.48
N VAL A 81 9.45 0.85 8.70
CA VAL A 81 9.48 -0.52 9.17
C VAL A 81 8.62 -0.63 10.42
N SER A 82 7.87 -1.72 10.55
CA SER A 82 7.38 -2.16 11.86
C SER A 82 8.18 -3.40 12.24
N VAL A 83 8.46 -3.55 13.53
CA VAL A 83 8.87 -4.87 14.02
C VAL A 83 7.63 -5.75 13.99
N VAL A 84 7.72 -7.05 13.75
CA VAL A 84 6.62 -8.01 13.83
C VAL A 84 7.09 -9.21 14.64
N ALA A 85 6.17 -9.80 15.42
CA ALA A 85 6.46 -11.01 16.19
C ALA A 85 6.66 -12.20 15.24
N GLY A 86 7.67 -13.03 15.52
CA GLY A 86 7.84 -14.32 14.85
C GLY A 86 7.12 -15.43 15.61
N LEU A 87 7.69 -16.64 15.59
CA LEU A 87 7.20 -17.78 16.37
C LEU A 87 7.13 -17.48 17.88
N ASN A 88 8.09 -16.71 18.40
CA ASN A 88 8.14 -16.28 19.80
C ASN A 88 7.99 -14.76 19.85
N ASP A 89 6.90 -14.28 20.45
CA ASP A 89 6.70 -12.87 20.75
C ASP A 89 7.45 -12.49 22.04
N CYS A 90 8.03 -11.29 22.05
CA CYS A 90 8.77 -10.79 23.21
C CYS A 90 8.06 -9.59 23.83
N ASN A 91 8.13 -9.45 25.16
CA ASN A 91 7.44 -8.37 25.87
C ASN A 91 7.88 -6.97 25.38
N ALA A 92 9.16 -6.84 25.01
CA ALA A 92 9.71 -5.62 24.43
C ALA A 92 9.04 -5.25 23.09
N ARG A 93 8.61 -6.25 22.31
CA ARG A 93 7.89 -6.03 21.05
C ARG A 93 6.45 -5.61 21.29
N GLN A 94 5.78 -6.15 22.30
CA GLN A 94 4.42 -5.71 22.66
C GLN A 94 4.38 -4.24 23.05
N ALA A 95 5.42 -3.74 23.74
CA ALA A 95 5.51 -2.33 24.13
C ALA A 95 5.58 -1.36 22.94
N ILE A 96 6.07 -1.82 21.79
CA ILE A 96 6.18 -1.02 20.56
C ILE A 96 5.20 -1.47 19.47
N ASP A 97 4.17 -2.24 19.85
CA ASP A 97 3.19 -2.70 18.88
C ASP A 97 2.38 -1.57 18.27
N GLY A 98 2.04 -1.71 16.99
CA GLY A 98 1.36 -0.67 16.21
C GLY A 98 2.23 0.53 15.83
N HIS A 99 3.44 0.67 16.39
CA HIS A 99 4.36 1.74 16.00
C HIS A 99 5.11 1.40 14.71
N ARG A 100 5.36 2.43 13.90
CA ARG A 100 6.17 2.36 12.68
C ARG A 100 7.33 3.32 12.82
N PHE A 101 8.52 2.82 12.52
CA PHE A 101 9.76 3.58 12.57
C PHE A 101 10.20 3.91 11.16
N LEU A 102 10.91 5.03 10.98
CA LEU A 102 11.75 5.19 9.81
C LEU A 102 12.83 4.10 9.85
N SER A 103 13.23 3.59 8.70
CA SER A 103 14.23 2.53 8.64
C SER A 103 15.55 2.89 9.34
N GLY A 104 15.98 4.14 9.24
CA GLY A 104 17.16 4.65 9.95
C GLY A 104 16.99 4.83 11.47
N GLU A 105 15.75 4.91 11.97
CA GLU A 105 15.45 5.12 13.39
C GLU A 105 14.95 3.83 14.07
N ALA A 106 14.86 2.74 13.32
CA ALA A 106 14.31 1.50 13.80
C ALA A 106 15.18 0.91 14.93
N PRO A 107 14.58 0.44 16.04
CA PRO A 107 15.33 -0.21 17.09
C PRO A 107 15.93 -1.50 16.56
N ALA A 108 17.21 -1.75 16.85
CA ALA A 108 17.87 -3.00 16.48
C ALA A 108 17.14 -4.21 17.10
N ILE A 109 16.98 -5.27 16.31
CA ILE A 109 16.53 -6.57 16.80
C ILE A 109 17.79 -7.38 17.14
N PRO A 110 17.89 -7.99 18.34
CA PRO A 110 16.87 -8.09 19.39
C PRO A 110 16.61 -6.78 20.15
N LEU A 111 15.34 -6.50 20.47
CA LEU A 111 14.94 -5.29 21.19
C LEU A 111 15.57 -5.24 22.59
N LYS A 112 15.87 -4.03 23.06
CA LYS A 112 16.34 -3.82 24.44
C LYS A 112 15.28 -4.32 25.43
N GLY A 113 15.66 -5.26 26.30
CA GLY A 113 14.74 -5.90 27.24
C GLY A 113 13.99 -7.11 26.68
N CYS A 114 14.44 -7.69 25.55
CA CYS A 114 13.93 -8.97 25.08
C CYS A 114 14.20 -10.08 26.11
N ASN A 115 13.15 -10.81 26.51
CA ASN A 115 13.20 -11.91 27.47
C ASN A 115 13.18 -13.30 26.81
N ALA A 116 13.13 -13.38 25.47
CA ALA A 116 13.09 -14.63 24.74
C ALA A 116 14.50 -15.22 24.56
N GLU A 117 14.66 -16.52 24.81
CA GLU A 117 15.92 -17.26 24.59
C GLU A 117 16.33 -17.24 23.11
N THR A 118 15.35 -17.35 22.21
CA THR A 118 15.53 -17.19 20.76
C THR A 118 14.45 -16.25 20.23
N CYS A 119 14.85 -15.02 19.91
CA CYS A 119 13.95 -13.99 19.39
C CYS A 119 13.76 -14.17 17.88
N HIS A 120 12.50 -14.32 17.45
CA HIS A 120 12.12 -14.46 16.04
C HIS A 120 11.47 -13.21 15.45
N CYS A 121 11.59 -12.06 16.13
CA CYS A 121 11.08 -10.81 15.60
C CYS A 121 11.79 -10.44 14.31
N HIS A 122 11.05 -9.87 13.36
CA HIS A 122 11.60 -9.42 12.08
C HIS A 122 11.00 -8.07 11.69
N TYR A 123 11.65 -7.37 10.76
CA TYR A 123 11.12 -6.11 10.24
C TYR A 123 10.17 -6.38 9.07
N GLN A 124 8.96 -5.84 9.18
CA GLN A 124 8.08 -5.68 8.04
C GLN A 124 8.28 -4.31 7.43
N HIS A 125 8.69 -4.28 6.17
CA HIS A 125 8.94 -3.06 5.43
C HIS A 125 7.65 -2.53 4.79
N PHE A 126 7.51 -1.22 4.78
CA PHE A 126 6.42 -0.50 4.17
C PHE A 126 6.98 0.63 3.32
N GLU A 127 6.42 0.76 2.11
CA GLU A 127 6.72 1.88 1.23
C GLU A 127 6.29 3.22 1.82
N ASP A 128 6.94 4.30 1.37
CA ASP A 128 6.43 5.64 1.67
C ASP A 128 5.04 5.79 1.04
N ARG A 129 4.03 6.03 1.88
CA ARG A 129 2.64 6.23 1.45
C ARG A 129 2.43 7.50 0.61
N ARG A 130 3.43 8.38 0.52
CA ARG A 130 3.37 9.59 -0.31
C ARG A 130 3.56 9.18 -1.77
N VAL A 131 2.54 9.41 -2.60
CA VAL A 131 2.69 9.19 -4.04
C VAL A 131 3.58 10.32 -4.59
N PRO A 132 4.73 9.98 -5.21
CA PRO A 132 5.61 10.99 -5.80
C PRO A 132 4.82 11.76 -6.88
N HIS A 133 5.05 13.07 -6.95
CA HIS A 133 4.34 13.98 -7.86
C HIS A 133 2.83 14.10 -7.64
N SER A 134 2.26 13.49 -6.59
CA SER A 134 0.91 13.80 -6.15
C SER A 134 0.93 14.97 -5.17
N ASP A 135 0.25 16.07 -5.50
CA ASP A 135 -0.14 17.04 -4.48
C ASP A 135 -1.47 16.55 -3.87
N ARG A 136 -1.52 16.39 -2.54
CA ARG A 136 -2.77 16.05 -1.83
C ARG A 136 -3.73 17.23 -1.79
N ARG A 137 -3.28 18.42 -2.20
CA ARG A 137 -4.16 19.57 -2.43
C ARG A 137 -4.88 19.38 -3.75
N ALA A 138 -6.20 19.40 -3.65
CA ALA A 138 -7.10 19.66 -4.75
C ALA A 138 -6.57 20.77 -5.67
N ARG A 139 -6.20 20.41 -6.90
CA ARG A 139 -5.96 21.35 -8.01
C ARG A 139 -7.29 21.64 -8.69
N TYR A 140 -8.22 22.23 -7.96
CA TYR A 140 -9.52 22.63 -8.51
C TYR A 140 -9.99 23.93 -7.85
N GLY A 141 -10.67 24.76 -8.63
CA GLY A 141 -11.31 25.99 -8.18
C GLY A 141 -10.65 27.26 -8.71
N LEU A 142 -11.42 28.34 -8.66
CA LEU A 142 -11.07 29.67 -9.17
C LEU A 142 -9.76 30.22 -8.59
N THR A 143 -9.42 29.80 -7.37
CA THR A 143 -8.18 30.19 -6.67
C THR A 143 -6.92 29.61 -7.28
N GLU A 144 -6.96 28.47 -7.98
CA GLU A 144 -5.81 27.96 -8.73
C GLU A 144 -5.66 28.68 -10.06
N GLU A 145 -6.76 28.87 -10.79
CA GLU A 145 -6.76 29.50 -12.13
C GLU A 145 -6.30 30.96 -12.10
N LEU A 146 -6.67 31.69 -11.04
CA LEU A 146 -6.25 33.08 -10.84
C LEU A 146 -4.85 33.20 -10.20
N TYR A 147 -4.29 32.09 -9.69
CA TYR A 147 -2.99 32.13 -9.01
C TYR A 147 -1.86 32.45 -10.00
N GLY A 148 -1.22 33.60 -9.81
CA GLY A 148 -0.14 34.10 -10.67
C GLY A 148 -0.58 34.99 -11.82
N HIS A 149 -1.89 35.28 -11.95
CA HIS A 149 -2.41 36.25 -12.91
C HIS A 149 -1.91 37.68 -12.61
N PHE A 150 -1.65 38.02 -11.34
CA PHE A 150 -1.05 39.29 -10.92
C PHE A 150 0.49 39.23 -10.83
N GLY A 151 1.11 38.22 -11.43
CA GLY A 151 2.56 38.05 -11.47
C GLY A 151 3.14 37.30 -10.26
N GLU A 152 2.32 36.76 -9.35
CA GLU A 152 2.81 35.91 -8.28
C GLU A 152 3.34 34.59 -8.83
N LYS A 153 4.62 34.32 -8.58
CA LYS A 153 5.20 33.01 -8.88
C LYS A 153 4.82 32.02 -7.79
N ASN A 154 4.27 30.87 -8.18
CA ASN A 154 4.03 29.78 -7.25
C ASN A 154 5.37 29.27 -6.68
N LYS A 155 5.67 29.64 -5.44
CA LYS A 155 6.89 29.19 -4.74
C LYS A 155 6.90 27.68 -4.47
N ARG A 156 5.84 26.96 -4.83
CA ARG A 156 5.61 25.53 -4.57
C ARG A 156 5.66 24.67 -5.83
N GLN A 157 6.24 25.18 -6.94
CA GLN A 157 6.36 24.47 -8.23
C GLN A 157 7.01 23.08 -8.13
N LEU A 158 7.75 22.79 -7.05
CA LEU A 158 8.34 21.47 -6.81
C LEU A 158 7.46 20.65 -5.85
N PRO A 159 7.09 19.41 -6.21
CA PRO A 159 6.36 18.52 -5.31
C PRO A 159 7.24 18.21 -4.11
N LYS A 160 7.00 18.88 -2.99
CA LYS A 160 7.70 18.58 -1.73
C LYS A 160 7.06 17.38 -1.08
N GLY A 161 7.74 16.24 -1.19
CA GLY A 161 7.58 15.10 -0.29
C GLY A 161 7.91 15.48 1.16
N ARG A 162 8.28 14.49 2.00
CA ARG A 162 8.89 14.81 3.30
C ARG A 162 10.16 15.63 3.03
N ARG A 163 10.41 16.74 3.73
CA ARG A 163 11.64 17.51 3.51
C ARG A 163 12.79 16.67 4.05
N ILE A 164 13.85 16.52 3.27
CA ILE A 164 15.06 15.78 3.67
C ILE A 164 15.67 16.37 4.95
N THR A 165 15.39 17.65 5.24
CA THR A 165 15.87 18.37 6.43
C THR A 165 15.04 18.18 7.69
N ASP A 166 13.88 17.50 7.63
CA ASP A 166 12.97 17.36 8.79
C ASP A 166 13.21 16.03 9.54
N VAL A 167 14.44 15.50 9.51
CA VAL A 167 14.88 14.31 10.24
C VAL A 167 15.56 14.74 11.53
#